data_AF-A0A1F9DZ88-F1
#
_entry.id   AF-A0A1F9DZ88-F1
#
_cell.length_a   1.000
_cell.length_b   1.000
_cell.length_c   1.000
_cell.angle_alpha   90.00
_cell.angle_beta   90.00
_cell.angle_gamma   90.00
#
_symmetry.space_group_name_H-M   'P 1'
#
loop_
_entity.id
_entity.type
_entity.pdbx_description
1 polymer ?
#
loop_
_entity_poly.entity_id
_entity_poly.type
_entity_poly.pdbx_seq_one_letter_code
_entity_poly.pdbx_strand_id
1 'polypeptide(L)'
;MRRYTLHIVLFILTVASTLIVGGPAYSFTIILILLGHEMGHYLMSRRHQIRATLPFFLPLPLPPFGTLGAVIRMESSISSRKALFDTGVAGPFTSFILSIPAIVIGLKLSKVIPISHIQEGAIRLADPLLFYFLQRLVMGGVKEGYEILIHPIGYAGWVGLFVTALNLLPVGQLDGGHIAYALFGRRSRAIFLITIAVMAFITIFYNPGWLLLVILFIIFGFRHPSPLDDQTPLDGKRKFLGGLAFLAFILSFTPAPFPEYVEEIKQALGWF
;
A
#
# COMPACT_ATOMS: atom_id res chain seq x y z
N MET A 1 -1.94 -16.41 28.11
CA MET A 1 -0.97 -16.93 27.11
C MET A 1 -1.56 -17.13 25.71
N ARG A 2 -2.75 -17.74 25.53
CA ARG A 2 -3.38 -17.94 24.20
C ARG A 2 -3.62 -16.68 23.34
N ARG A 3 -3.80 -15.49 23.94
CA ARG A 3 -4.15 -14.25 23.19
C ARG A 3 -3.03 -13.75 22.27
N TYR A 4 -1.76 -14.00 22.59
CA TYR A 4 -0.62 -13.52 21.81
C TYR A 4 -0.03 -14.57 20.86
N THR A 5 -0.30 -15.86 21.11
CA THR A 5 0.24 -16.98 20.32
C THR A 5 -0.10 -16.84 18.84
N LEU A 6 -1.33 -16.49 18.50
CA LEU A 6 -1.75 -16.34 17.11
C LEU A 6 -0.97 -15.25 16.37
N HIS A 7 -0.77 -14.09 16.99
CA HIS A 7 0.00 -12.99 16.41
C HIS A 7 1.46 -13.38 16.15
N ILE A 8 2.08 -14.07 17.10
CA ILE A 8 3.47 -14.52 16.99
C ILE A 8 3.61 -15.57 15.88
N VAL A 9 2.70 -16.56 15.85
CA VAL A 9 2.72 -17.60 14.81
C VAL A 9 2.55 -17.00 13.42
N LEU A 10 1.57 -16.11 13.24
CA LEU A 10 1.33 -15.45 11.96
C LEU A 10 2.51 -14.57 11.53
N PHE A 11 3.15 -13.87 12.47
CA PHE A 11 4.36 -13.11 12.20
C PHE A 11 5.51 -14.01 11.71
N ILE A 12 5.79 -15.11 12.42
CA ILE A 12 6.84 -16.07 12.04
C ILE A 12 6.56 -16.67 10.66
N LEU A 13 5.31 -17.08 10.40
CA LEU A 13 4.92 -17.61 9.10
C LEU A 13 5.10 -16.58 7.98
N THR A 14 4.84 -15.30 8.26
CA THR A 14 5.01 -14.24 7.27
C THR A 14 6.47 -13.93 7.01
N VAL A 15 7.33 -13.98 8.04
CA VAL A 15 8.79 -13.92 7.87
C VAL A 15 9.27 -15.09 7.00
N ALA A 16 8.88 -16.33 7.32
CA ALA A 16 9.25 -17.49 6.51
C ALA A 16 8.78 -17.38 5.06
N SER A 17 7.54 -16.95 4.86
CA SER A 17 6.93 -16.73 3.53
C SER A 17 7.67 -15.69 2.70
N THR A 18 7.99 -14.53 3.28
CA THR A 18 8.74 -13.47 2.60
C THR A 18 10.21 -13.83 2.37
N LEU A 19 10.82 -14.64 3.24
CA LEU A 19 12.16 -15.20 3.04
C LEU A 19 12.20 -16.12 1.83
N ILE A 20 11.22 -17.00 1.67
CA ILE A 20 11.13 -17.94 0.54
C ILE A 20 10.98 -17.16 -0.78
N VAL A 21 10.16 -16.10 -0.81
CA VAL A 21 9.85 -15.38 -2.05
C VAL A 21 10.96 -14.41 -2.46
N GLY A 22 11.52 -13.62 -1.54
CA GLY A 22 12.44 -12.52 -1.89
C GLY A 22 13.81 -12.57 -1.20
N GLY A 23 14.06 -13.58 -0.37
CA GLY A 23 15.30 -13.71 0.38
C GLY A 23 15.40 -12.77 1.61
N PRO A 24 16.53 -12.80 2.32
CA PRO A 24 16.70 -12.15 3.63
C PRO A 24 16.59 -10.63 3.58
N ALA A 25 17.20 -10.00 2.58
CA ALA A 25 17.20 -8.55 2.45
C ALA A 25 15.78 -8.01 2.17
N TYR A 26 15.03 -8.68 1.26
CA TYR A 26 13.64 -8.34 1.01
C TYR A 26 12.78 -8.54 2.26
N SER A 27 12.83 -9.74 2.86
CA SER A 27 12.00 -10.11 4.01
C SER A 27 12.17 -9.14 5.17
N PHE A 28 13.42 -8.81 5.53
CA PHE A 28 13.67 -7.85 6.59
C PHE A 28 13.07 -6.47 6.28
N THR A 29 13.30 -5.95 5.07
CA THR A 29 12.82 -4.63 4.67
C THR A 29 11.30 -4.56 4.57
N ILE A 30 10.64 -5.56 3.96
CA ILE A 30 9.18 -5.53 3.82
C ILE A 30 8.48 -5.70 5.17
N ILE A 31 8.98 -6.57 6.05
CA ILE A 31 8.44 -6.73 7.40
C ILE A 31 8.60 -5.44 8.18
N LEU A 32 9.73 -4.74 8.06
CA LEU A 32 9.92 -3.44 8.71
C LEU A 32 8.90 -2.40 8.23
N ILE A 33 8.63 -2.33 6.92
CA ILE A 33 7.66 -1.40 6.35
C ILE A 33 6.23 -1.73 6.80
N LEU A 34 5.81 -3.00 6.70
CA LEU A 34 4.47 -3.46 7.10
C LEU A 34 4.25 -3.32 8.61
N LEU A 35 5.25 -3.71 9.42
CA LEU A 35 5.19 -3.51 10.85
C LEU A 35 5.12 -2.03 11.20
N GLY A 36 5.93 -1.19 10.53
CA GLY A 36 5.90 0.26 10.72
C GLY A 36 4.53 0.85 10.44
N HIS A 37 3.89 0.44 9.34
CA HIS A 37 2.53 0.84 8.98
C HIS A 37 1.54 0.53 10.11
N GLU A 38 1.46 -0.73 10.54
CA GLU A 38 0.54 -1.14 11.58
C GLU A 38 0.88 -0.52 12.94
N MET A 39 2.16 -0.36 13.26
CA MET A 39 2.58 0.34 14.47
C MET A 39 2.18 1.82 14.45
N GLY A 40 2.15 2.47 13.29
CA GLY A 40 1.60 3.81 13.11
C GLY A 40 0.13 3.87 13.56
N HIS A 41 -0.71 2.95 13.07
CA HIS A 41 -2.10 2.83 13.51
C HIS A 41 -2.21 2.52 15.00
N TYR A 42 -1.41 1.59 15.51
CA TYR A 42 -1.44 1.16 16.91
C TYR A 42 -1.11 2.31 17.85
N LEU A 43 0.00 3.02 17.60
CA LEU A 43 0.46 4.12 18.44
C LEU A 43 -0.53 5.29 18.42
N MET A 44 -1.11 5.60 17.26
CA MET A 44 -2.10 6.66 17.16
C MET A 44 -3.43 6.29 17.82
N SER A 45 -3.85 5.03 17.69
CA SER A 45 -5.01 4.49 18.40
C SER A 45 -4.83 4.60 19.91
N ARG A 46 -3.64 4.21 20.43
CA ARG A 46 -3.29 4.37 21.84
C ARG A 46 -3.37 5.82 22.31
N ARG A 47 -2.86 6.77 21.51
CA ARG A 47 -2.92 8.21 21.81
C ARG A 47 -4.35 8.73 21.91
N HIS A 48 -5.25 8.21 21.09
CA HIS A 48 -6.68 8.54 21.11
C HIS A 48 -7.53 7.63 22.02
N GLN A 49 -6.89 6.80 22.84
CA GLN A 49 -7.56 5.85 23.74
C GLN A 49 -8.51 4.86 23.02
N ILE A 50 -8.25 4.59 21.74
CA ILE A 50 -8.94 3.58 20.94
C ILE A 50 -8.27 2.23 21.19
N ARG A 51 -9.07 1.22 21.54
CA ARG A 51 -8.56 -0.15 21.74
C ARG A 51 -8.29 -0.78 20.39
N ALA A 52 -7.06 -1.22 20.18
CA ALA A 52 -6.60 -1.88 18.96
C ALA A 52 -5.85 -3.17 19.30
N THR A 53 -5.98 -4.18 18.45
CA THR A 53 -5.20 -5.42 18.58
C THR A 53 -3.73 -5.19 18.23
N LEU A 54 -2.88 -6.17 18.52
CA LEU A 54 -1.60 -6.27 17.82
C LEU A 54 -1.81 -6.60 16.34
N PRO A 55 -0.82 -6.37 15.48
CA PRO A 55 -0.92 -6.68 14.05
C PRO A 55 -1.16 -8.17 13.81
N PHE A 56 -2.05 -8.49 12.88
CA PHE A 56 -2.19 -9.81 12.28
C PHE A 56 -1.48 -9.80 10.93
N PHE A 57 -0.32 -10.44 10.86
CA PHE A 57 0.39 -10.63 9.58
C PHE A 57 -0.26 -11.76 8.78
N LEU A 58 -0.35 -11.59 7.47
CA LEU A 58 -1.00 -12.55 6.58
C LEU A 58 0.04 -13.18 5.64
N PRO A 59 0.53 -14.40 5.93
CA PRO A 59 1.50 -15.06 5.08
C PRO A 59 0.85 -15.51 3.77
N LEU A 60 1.59 -15.39 2.67
CA LEU A 60 1.22 -15.93 1.37
C LEU A 60 2.52 -16.31 0.65
N PRO A 61 2.96 -17.58 0.70
CA PRO A 61 4.26 -18.01 0.18
C PRO A 61 4.25 -18.15 -1.35
N LEU A 62 3.75 -17.11 -2.03
CA LEU A 62 3.63 -17.02 -3.47
C LEU A 62 4.25 -15.69 -3.94
N PRO A 63 4.99 -15.69 -5.06
CA PRO A 63 5.36 -14.46 -5.76
C PRO A 63 4.12 -13.64 -6.15
N PRO A 64 4.23 -12.31 -6.28
CA PRO A 64 5.46 -11.53 -6.23
C PRO A 64 5.78 -10.96 -4.83
N PHE A 65 4.88 -11.08 -3.86
CA PHE A 65 4.97 -10.34 -2.58
C PHE A 65 5.41 -11.20 -1.38
N GLY A 66 5.08 -12.48 -1.33
CA GLY A 66 5.36 -13.31 -0.15
C GLY A 66 4.49 -12.99 1.08
N THR A 67 3.51 -12.11 0.96
CA THR A 67 2.55 -11.75 2.03
C THR A 67 1.33 -11.04 1.45
N LEU A 68 0.18 -11.15 2.11
CA LEU A 68 -1.01 -10.34 1.85
C LEU A 68 -1.02 -9.02 2.65
N GLY A 69 0.05 -8.74 3.41
CA GLY A 69 0.18 -7.58 4.28
C GLY A 69 -0.05 -7.92 5.75
N ALA A 70 -0.38 -6.88 6.51
CA ALA A 70 -0.76 -6.99 7.91
C ALA A 70 -2.00 -6.13 8.15
N VAL A 71 -2.75 -6.45 9.20
CA VAL A 71 -3.92 -5.67 9.60
C VAL A 71 -4.06 -5.62 11.12
N ILE A 72 -4.47 -4.47 11.64
CA ILE A 72 -4.95 -4.32 13.02
C ILE A 72 -6.48 -4.26 13.04
N ARG A 73 -7.07 -4.85 14.07
CA ARG A 73 -8.51 -4.72 14.34
C ARG A 73 -8.75 -3.69 15.43
N MET A 74 -9.60 -2.71 15.14
CA MET A 74 -10.12 -1.78 16.15
C MET A 74 -11.26 -2.45 16.95
N GLU A 75 -11.14 -2.47 18.28
CA GLU A 75 -12.07 -3.14 19.22
C GLU A 75 -13.05 -2.15 19.90
N SER A 76 -12.98 -0.86 19.59
CA SER A 76 -13.87 0.17 20.12
C SER A 76 -14.29 1.15 19.03
N SER A 77 -15.42 1.83 19.23
CA SER A 77 -15.86 2.91 18.34
C SER A 77 -14.89 4.09 18.37
N ILE A 78 -14.82 4.80 17.25
CA ILE A 78 -13.96 5.98 17.11
C ILE A 78 -14.71 7.19 17.65
N SER A 79 -14.05 7.93 18.55
CA SER A 79 -14.67 9.01 19.32
C SER A 79 -14.98 10.25 18.48
N SER A 80 -14.12 10.62 17.53
CA SER A 80 -14.26 11.85 16.73
C SER A 80 -13.65 11.74 15.34
N ARG A 81 -14.04 12.63 14.43
CA ARG A 81 -13.39 12.78 13.11
C ARG A 81 -11.88 13.05 13.19
N LYS A 82 -11.42 13.74 14.24
CA LYS A 82 -9.98 13.99 14.45
C LYS A 82 -9.23 12.71 14.77
N ALA A 83 -9.78 11.87 15.65
CA ALA A 83 -9.22 10.58 15.97
C ALA A 83 -9.24 9.63 14.76
N LEU A 84 -10.33 9.65 13.99
CA LEU A 84 -10.45 8.90 12.74
C LEU A 84 -9.35 9.30 11.74
N PHE A 85 -9.19 10.61 11.51
CA PHE A 85 -8.21 11.16 10.59
C PHE A 85 -6.78 10.79 11.02
N ASP A 86 -6.44 11.04 12.29
CA ASP A 86 -5.08 10.84 12.75
C ASP A 86 -4.69 9.36 12.68
N THR A 87 -5.59 8.46 13.11
CA THR A 87 -5.33 7.02 13.03
C THR A 87 -5.24 6.56 11.58
N GLY A 88 -6.10 7.07 10.68
CA GLY A 88 -6.07 6.74 9.25
C GLY A 88 -4.78 7.19 8.55
N VAL A 89 -4.24 8.37 8.88
CA VAL A 89 -3.01 8.87 8.21
C VAL A 89 -1.72 8.27 8.77
N ALA A 90 -1.72 7.83 10.04
CA ALA A 90 -0.51 7.40 10.73
C ALA A 90 0.18 6.19 10.08
N GLY A 91 -0.58 5.17 9.69
CA GLY A 91 -0.02 3.98 9.04
C GLY A 91 0.60 4.29 7.67
N PRO A 92 -0.17 4.82 6.71
CA PRO A 92 0.33 5.18 5.38
C PRO A 92 1.55 6.11 5.40
N PHE A 93 1.58 7.11 6.29
CA PHE A 93 2.76 7.97 6.42
C PHE A 93 3.98 7.24 6.95
N THR A 94 3.80 6.33 7.91
CA THR A 94 4.90 5.56 8.46
C THR A 94 5.50 4.65 7.39
N SER A 95 4.67 3.91 6.64
CA SER A 95 5.16 3.08 5.53
C SER A 95 5.79 3.90 4.42
N PHE A 96 5.18 5.02 4.03
CA PHE A 96 5.72 5.92 2.99
C PHE A 96 7.11 6.44 3.34
N ILE A 97 7.30 6.91 4.58
CA ILE A 97 8.59 7.41 5.07
C ILE A 97 9.64 6.28 5.13
N LEU A 98 9.25 5.05 5.47
CA LEU A 98 10.16 3.90 5.49
C LEU A 98 10.50 3.39 4.07
N SER A 99 9.58 3.50 3.12
CA SER A 99 9.79 3.11 1.73
C SER A 99 10.85 3.96 1.03
N ILE A 100 10.89 5.28 1.27
CA ILE A 100 11.85 6.19 0.63
C ILE A 100 13.32 5.76 0.84
N PRO A 101 13.84 5.59 2.08
CA PRO A 101 15.22 5.16 2.29
C PRO A 101 15.44 3.73 1.81
N ALA A 102 14.46 2.83 1.90
CA ALA A 102 14.57 1.49 1.34
C ALA A 102 14.78 1.52 -0.19
N ILE A 103 14.03 2.35 -0.91
CA ILE A 103 14.19 2.57 -2.34
C ILE A 103 15.58 3.15 -2.63
N VAL A 104 15.99 4.21 -1.93
CA VAL A 104 17.30 4.84 -2.16
C VAL A 104 18.46 3.87 -1.92
N ILE A 105 18.43 3.11 -0.82
CA ILE A 105 19.44 2.08 -0.52
C ILE A 105 19.40 0.97 -1.58
N GLY A 106 18.21 0.50 -1.93
CA GLY A 106 18.01 -0.51 -2.96
C GLY A 106 18.57 -0.10 -4.30
N LEU A 107 18.27 1.12 -4.77
CA LEU A 107 18.78 1.67 -6.02
C LEU A 107 20.31 1.77 -6.03
N LYS A 108 20.93 2.21 -4.92
CA LYS A 108 22.40 2.24 -4.80
C LYS A 108 23.06 0.86 -4.88
N LEU A 109 22.35 -0.18 -4.48
CA LEU A 109 22.81 -1.58 -4.54
C LEU A 109 22.37 -2.30 -5.83
N SER A 110 21.54 -1.66 -6.65
CA SER A 110 21.02 -2.24 -7.89
C SER A 110 22.07 -2.19 -9.00
N LYS A 111 21.91 -3.05 -10.01
CA LYS A 111 22.84 -3.14 -11.15
C LYS A 111 22.12 -2.72 -12.41
N VAL A 112 22.80 -1.95 -13.26
CA VAL A 112 22.32 -1.63 -14.61
C VAL A 112 22.90 -2.67 -15.56
N ILE A 113 22.04 -3.44 -16.21
CA ILE A 113 22.43 -4.51 -17.12
C ILE A 113 21.81 -4.30 -18.50
N PRO A 114 22.45 -4.76 -19.59
CA PRO A 114 21.84 -4.73 -20.91
C PRO A 114 20.58 -5.59 -20.92
N ILE A 115 19.53 -5.16 -21.64
CA ILE A 115 18.26 -5.89 -21.74
C ILE A 115 18.45 -7.33 -22.24
N SER A 116 19.47 -7.56 -23.08
CA SER A 116 19.81 -8.89 -23.59
C SER A 116 20.26 -9.90 -22.52
N HIS A 117 20.59 -9.44 -21.31
CA HIS A 117 21.02 -10.30 -20.19
C HIS A 117 19.90 -10.57 -19.18
N ILE A 118 18.69 -10.04 -19.42
CA ILE A 118 17.53 -10.30 -18.58
C ILE A 118 17.00 -11.70 -18.92
N GLN A 119 16.85 -12.53 -17.90
CA GLN A 119 16.30 -13.88 -18.06
C GLN A 119 14.84 -13.80 -18.51
N GLU A 120 14.44 -14.68 -19.42
CA GLU A 120 13.03 -14.86 -19.76
C GLU A 120 12.24 -15.18 -18.49
N GLY A 121 11.18 -14.41 -18.23
CA GLY A 121 10.35 -14.53 -17.01
C GLY A 121 10.75 -13.63 -15.83
N ALA A 122 11.71 -12.73 -16.00
CA ALA A 122 11.97 -11.69 -14.99
C ALA A 122 10.80 -10.70 -14.92
N ILE A 123 10.24 -10.49 -13.72
CA ILE A 123 9.09 -9.60 -13.51
C ILE A 123 9.53 -8.15 -13.68
N ARG A 124 8.98 -7.46 -14.68
CA ARG A 124 9.12 -6.01 -14.81
C ARG A 124 8.11 -5.26 -13.96
N LEU A 125 8.60 -4.23 -13.28
CA LEU A 125 7.80 -3.35 -12.44
C LEU A 125 7.56 -2.05 -13.19
N ALA A 126 6.33 -1.54 -13.12
CA ALA A 126 6.09 -0.16 -13.49
C ALA A 126 6.49 0.76 -12.34
N ASP A 127 7.13 1.88 -12.68
CA ASP A 127 7.63 2.83 -11.70
C ASP A 127 6.54 3.81 -11.25
N PRO A 128 6.14 3.83 -9.96
CA PRO A 128 5.42 4.96 -9.39
C PRO A 128 6.22 6.26 -9.60
N LEU A 129 5.54 7.40 -9.64
CA LEU A 129 6.18 8.71 -9.83
C LEU A 129 7.31 8.97 -8.83
N LEU A 130 7.13 8.60 -7.56
CA LEU A 130 8.17 8.73 -6.55
C LEU A 130 9.37 7.81 -6.83
N PHE A 131 9.12 6.57 -7.22
CA PHE A 131 10.19 5.63 -7.55
C PHE A 131 11.01 6.15 -8.73
N TYR A 132 10.36 6.57 -9.81
CA TYR A 132 10.99 7.17 -10.98
C TYR A 132 11.85 8.40 -10.60
N PHE A 133 11.31 9.28 -9.75
CA PHE A 133 12.04 10.46 -9.28
C PHE A 133 13.28 10.08 -8.46
N LEU A 134 13.16 9.14 -7.52
CA LEU A 134 14.28 8.67 -6.70
C LEU A 134 15.33 7.93 -7.54
N GLN A 135 14.90 7.14 -8.52
CA GLN A 135 15.80 6.51 -9.50
C GLN A 135 16.61 7.56 -10.25
N ARG A 136 15.95 8.57 -10.80
CA ARG A 136 16.63 9.65 -11.55
C ARG A 136 17.57 10.46 -10.67
N LEU A 137 17.25 10.64 -9.39
CA LEU A 137 18.10 11.31 -8.41
C LEU A 137 19.36 10.49 -8.06
N VAL A 138 19.20 9.17 -7.88
CA VAL A 138 20.26 8.28 -7.37
C VAL A 138 21.16 7.74 -8.48
N MET A 139 20.56 7.31 -9.61
CA MET A 139 21.26 6.63 -10.70
C MET A 139 21.34 7.48 -11.98
N GLY A 140 20.59 8.57 -12.07
CA GLY A 140 20.45 9.35 -13.30
C GLY A 140 19.50 8.71 -14.30
N GLY A 141 19.63 9.10 -15.58
CA GLY A 141 18.89 8.47 -16.67
C GLY A 141 19.53 7.15 -17.08
N VAL A 142 18.73 6.10 -17.20
CA VAL A 142 19.16 4.83 -17.78
C VAL A 142 19.19 4.98 -19.29
N LYS A 143 20.29 4.57 -19.94
CA LYS A 143 20.43 4.62 -21.40
C LYS A 143 19.50 3.61 -22.07
N GLU A 144 19.07 3.92 -23.29
CA GLU A 144 18.34 2.96 -24.13
C GLU A 144 19.13 1.64 -24.26
N GLY A 145 18.42 0.51 -24.21
CA GLY A 145 19.04 -0.83 -24.24
C GLY A 145 19.52 -1.37 -22.89
N TYR A 146 19.41 -0.60 -21.82
CA TYR A 146 19.75 -1.02 -20.45
C TYR A 146 18.51 -1.00 -19.54
N GLU A 147 18.52 -1.88 -18.55
CA GLU A 147 17.48 -1.98 -17.52
C GLU A 147 18.10 -2.14 -16.14
N ILE A 148 17.36 -1.77 -15.10
CA ILE A 148 17.82 -1.88 -13.72
C ILE A 148 17.39 -3.23 -13.17
N LEU A 149 18.37 -4.08 -12.84
CA LEU A 149 18.15 -5.23 -11.97
C LEU A 149 18.06 -4.73 -10.53
N ILE A 150 16.82 -4.54 -10.06
CA ILE A 150 16.54 -3.96 -8.76
C ILE A 150 17.01 -4.86 -7.62
N HIS A 151 17.70 -4.27 -6.64
CA HIS A 151 18.08 -4.98 -5.43
C HIS A 151 16.83 -5.33 -4.59
N PRO A 152 16.79 -6.48 -3.89
CA PRO A 152 15.61 -6.90 -3.12
C PRO A 152 15.11 -5.88 -2.08
N ILE A 153 16.00 -5.05 -1.53
CA ILE A 153 15.63 -3.92 -0.63
C ILE A 153 14.84 -2.84 -1.38
N GLY A 154 15.26 -2.50 -2.60
CA GLY A 154 14.56 -1.53 -3.44
C GLY A 154 13.20 -2.04 -3.88
N TYR A 155 13.14 -3.33 -4.19
CA TYR A 155 11.88 -4.01 -4.47
C TYR A 155 10.92 -3.97 -3.28
N ALA A 156 11.39 -4.28 -2.06
CA ALA A 156 10.58 -4.13 -0.85
C ALA A 156 10.08 -2.69 -0.64
N GLY A 157 10.92 -1.70 -0.92
CA GLY A 157 10.54 -0.29 -0.88
C GLY A 157 9.43 0.06 -1.88
N TRP A 158 9.52 -0.45 -3.11
CA TRP A 158 8.48 -0.34 -4.14
C TRP A 158 7.17 -1.02 -3.69
N VAL A 159 7.24 -2.23 -3.13
CA VAL A 159 6.06 -2.92 -2.57
C VAL A 159 5.45 -2.09 -1.44
N GLY A 160 6.26 -1.43 -0.61
CA GLY A 160 5.78 -0.52 0.42
C GLY A 160 5.02 0.71 -0.13
N LEU A 161 5.46 1.28 -1.26
CA LEU A 161 4.72 2.32 -1.96
C LEU A 161 3.40 1.77 -2.52
N PHE A 162 3.43 0.57 -3.12
CA PHE A 162 2.24 -0.10 -3.62
C PHE A 162 1.18 -0.31 -2.51
N VAL A 163 1.58 -0.85 -1.36
CA VAL A 163 0.68 -1.05 -0.20
C VAL A 163 0.15 0.29 0.32
N THR A 164 1.01 1.31 0.38
CA THR A 164 0.60 2.66 0.78
C THR A 164 -0.44 3.24 -0.18
N ALA A 165 -0.25 3.08 -1.50
CA ALA A 165 -1.19 3.53 -2.51
C ALA A 165 -2.55 2.83 -2.37
N LEU A 166 -2.54 1.51 -2.17
CA LEU A 166 -3.76 0.74 -1.92
C LEU A 166 -4.50 1.23 -0.67
N ASN A 167 -3.80 1.38 0.45
CA ASN A 167 -4.43 1.82 1.70
C ASN A 167 -4.93 3.26 1.61
N LEU A 168 -4.31 4.13 0.80
CA LEU A 168 -4.77 5.51 0.60
C LEU A 168 -5.88 5.69 -0.44
N LEU A 169 -6.35 4.61 -1.10
CA LEU A 169 -7.56 4.69 -1.92
C LEU A 169 -8.73 5.13 -1.03
N PRO A 170 -9.51 6.16 -1.43
CA PRO A 170 -10.63 6.67 -0.65
C PRO A 170 -11.86 5.76 -0.76
N VAL A 171 -11.70 4.51 -0.31
CA VAL A 171 -12.65 3.42 -0.49
C VAL A 171 -12.89 2.68 0.82
N GLY A 172 -14.16 2.55 1.22
CA GLY A 172 -14.58 1.67 2.31
C GLY A 172 -13.88 1.94 3.64
N GLN A 173 -13.32 0.87 4.21
CA GLN A 173 -12.59 0.87 5.49
C GLN A 173 -11.06 0.99 5.32
N LEU A 174 -10.59 1.26 4.10
CA LEU A 174 -9.17 1.58 3.89
C LEU A 174 -8.85 2.91 4.57
N ASP A 175 -7.57 3.15 4.81
CA ASP A 175 -7.09 4.37 5.45
C ASP A 175 -7.49 5.65 4.70
N GLY A 176 -7.41 5.62 3.37
CA GLY A 176 -7.89 6.68 2.50
C GLY A 176 -9.39 6.92 2.66
N GLY A 177 -10.17 5.87 2.94
CA GLY A 177 -11.59 5.97 3.28
C GLY A 177 -11.80 6.71 4.61
N HIS A 178 -11.04 6.35 5.65
CA HIS A 178 -11.04 7.04 6.95
C HIS A 178 -10.66 8.52 6.80
N ILE A 179 -9.62 8.82 6.02
CA ILE A 179 -9.13 10.17 5.73
C ILE A 179 -10.20 10.98 4.96
N ALA A 180 -10.76 10.42 3.89
CA ALA A 180 -11.78 11.07 3.07
C ALA A 180 -13.06 11.32 3.86
N TYR A 181 -13.51 10.34 4.66
CA TYR A 181 -14.67 10.52 5.53
C TYR A 181 -14.42 11.61 6.58
N ALA A 182 -13.25 11.64 7.23
CA ALA A 182 -12.96 12.67 8.22
C ALA A 182 -12.93 14.08 7.60
N LEU A 183 -12.37 14.23 6.38
CA LEU A 183 -12.27 15.51 5.67
C LEU A 183 -13.60 16.02 5.13
N PHE A 184 -14.40 15.13 4.54
CA PHE A 184 -15.57 15.50 3.74
C PHE A 184 -16.91 15.04 4.33
N GLY A 185 -16.89 14.32 5.45
CA GLY A 185 -18.08 13.78 6.10
C GLY A 185 -18.92 12.97 5.13
N ARG A 186 -20.23 13.25 5.06
CA ARG A 186 -21.18 12.56 4.17
C ARG A 186 -20.84 12.69 2.67
N ARG A 187 -20.10 13.72 2.25
CA ARG A 187 -19.67 13.89 0.85
C ARG A 187 -18.62 12.86 0.43
N SER A 188 -17.96 12.19 1.38
CA SER A 188 -17.05 11.07 1.10
C SER A 188 -17.71 9.94 0.30
N ARG A 189 -19.03 9.78 0.38
CA ARG A 189 -19.78 8.82 -0.45
C ARG A 189 -19.62 9.13 -1.94
N ALA A 190 -19.61 10.40 -2.34
CA ALA A 190 -19.38 10.78 -3.73
C ALA A 190 -17.93 10.46 -4.15
N ILE A 191 -16.96 10.73 -3.26
CA ILE A 191 -15.53 10.42 -3.49
C ILE A 191 -15.32 8.91 -3.67
N PHE A 192 -15.97 8.09 -2.82
CA PHE A 192 -16.00 6.64 -2.96
C PHE A 192 -16.52 6.23 -4.34
N LEU A 193 -17.70 6.73 -4.75
CA LEU A 193 -18.30 6.36 -6.04
C LEU A 193 -17.42 6.77 -7.23
N ILE A 194 -16.84 7.97 -7.19
CA ILE A 194 -15.89 8.43 -8.22
C ILE A 194 -14.68 7.50 -8.28
N THR A 195 -14.14 7.11 -7.13
CA THR A 195 -12.95 6.24 -7.07
C THR A 195 -13.25 4.85 -7.61
N ILE A 196 -14.41 4.28 -7.29
CA ILE A 196 -14.86 3.01 -7.88
C ILE A 196 -15.06 3.14 -9.39
N ALA A 197 -15.65 4.24 -9.87
CA ALA A 197 -15.83 4.47 -11.30
C ALA A 197 -14.49 4.59 -12.05
N VAL A 198 -13.52 5.32 -11.48
CA VAL A 198 -12.16 5.45 -12.03
C VAL A 198 -11.44 4.09 -12.01
N MET A 199 -11.49 3.36 -10.89
CA MET A 199 -10.89 2.04 -10.80
C MET A 199 -11.53 1.05 -11.78
N ALA A 200 -12.86 1.07 -11.93
CA ALA A 200 -13.56 0.24 -12.92
C ALA A 200 -13.16 0.61 -14.35
N PHE A 201 -13.01 1.89 -14.67
CA PHE A 201 -12.50 2.33 -15.96
C PHE A 201 -11.08 1.81 -16.22
N ILE A 202 -10.17 1.93 -15.24
CA ILE A 202 -8.81 1.37 -15.33
C ILE A 202 -8.88 -0.14 -15.51
N THR A 203 -9.73 -0.85 -14.77
CA THR A 203 -9.89 -2.30 -14.89
C THR A 203 -10.33 -2.73 -16.28
N ILE A 204 -11.35 -2.07 -16.83
CA ILE A 204 -11.99 -2.45 -18.09
C ILE A 204 -11.07 -2.15 -19.28
N PHE A 205 -10.47 -0.95 -19.30
CA PHE A 205 -9.77 -0.44 -20.48
C PHE A 205 -8.25 -0.55 -20.42
N TYR A 206 -7.66 -0.84 -19.25
CA TYR A 206 -6.21 -0.79 -19.08
C TYR A 206 -5.62 -2.03 -18.43
N ASN A 207 -6.13 -2.42 -17.25
CA ASN A 207 -5.57 -3.51 -16.45
C ASN A 207 -6.66 -4.37 -15.79
N PRO A 208 -7.07 -5.49 -16.40
CA PRO A 208 -8.06 -6.42 -15.83
C PRO A 208 -7.63 -7.04 -14.50
N GLY A 209 -6.35 -7.01 -14.13
CA GLY A 209 -5.85 -7.51 -12.84
C GLY A 209 -6.48 -6.82 -11.62
N TRP A 210 -7.04 -5.62 -11.78
CA TRP A 210 -7.77 -4.93 -10.72
C TRP A 210 -9.21 -5.43 -10.50
N LEU A 211 -9.71 -6.33 -11.36
CA LEU A 211 -11.11 -6.78 -11.33
C LEU A 211 -11.52 -7.35 -9.97
N LEU A 212 -10.70 -8.23 -9.40
CA LEU A 212 -10.97 -8.82 -8.09
C LEU A 212 -11.12 -7.73 -7.02
N LEU A 213 -10.21 -6.75 -7.00
CA LEU A 213 -10.21 -5.67 -6.03
C LEU A 213 -11.42 -4.74 -6.20
N VAL A 214 -11.81 -4.41 -7.44
CA VAL A 214 -13.04 -3.64 -7.70
C VAL A 214 -14.28 -4.39 -7.20
N ILE A 215 -14.39 -5.70 -7.45
CA ILE A 215 -15.49 -6.52 -6.95
C ILE A 215 -15.54 -6.49 -5.41
N LEU A 216 -14.40 -6.70 -4.75
CA LEU A 216 -14.30 -6.65 -3.29
C LEU A 216 -14.74 -5.29 -2.75
N PHE A 217 -14.34 -4.19 -3.40
CA PHE A 217 -14.75 -2.86 -2.98
C PHE A 217 -16.25 -2.60 -3.15
N ILE A 218 -16.88 -3.14 -4.19
CA ILE A 218 -18.34 -3.04 -4.35
C ILE A 218 -19.05 -3.84 -3.25
N ILE A 219 -18.54 -5.03 -2.90
CA ILE A 219 -19.16 -5.87 -1.86
C ILE A 219 -19.00 -5.26 -0.46
N PHE A 220 -17.79 -4.80 -0.11
CA PHE A 220 -17.45 -4.40 1.26
C PHE A 220 -17.42 -2.87 1.50
N GLY A 221 -17.32 -2.06 0.44
CA GLY A 221 -16.95 -0.65 0.55
C GLY A 221 -18.06 0.34 0.89
N PHE A 222 -19.34 -0.07 0.95
CA PHE A 222 -20.46 0.86 1.12
C PHE A 222 -20.68 1.40 2.53
N ARG A 223 -20.03 0.84 3.56
CA ARG A 223 -20.34 1.18 4.96
C ARG A 223 -19.11 1.69 5.69
N HIS A 224 -19.04 3.01 5.81
CA HIS A 224 -18.15 3.64 6.77
C HIS A 224 -18.93 3.92 8.07
N PRO A 225 -18.54 3.34 9.22
CA PRO A 225 -19.17 3.70 10.48
C PRO A 225 -18.83 5.15 10.81
N SER A 226 -19.86 5.96 11.07
CA SER A 226 -19.67 7.35 11.50
C SER A 226 -19.06 7.38 12.91
N PRO A 227 -18.06 8.23 13.19
CA PRO A 227 -17.58 8.47 14.55
C PRO A 227 -18.70 8.99 15.47
N LEU A 228 -18.50 8.85 16.78
CA LEU A 228 -19.46 9.33 17.79
C LEU A 228 -19.68 10.85 17.69
N ASP A 229 -18.59 11.62 17.54
CA ASP A 229 -18.64 13.03 17.15
C ASP A 229 -18.32 13.21 15.65
N ASP A 230 -19.39 13.35 14.87
CA ASP A 230 -19.35 13.59 13.43
C ASP A 230 -19.61 15.06 13.05
N GLN A 231 -19.76 15.97 14.03
CA GLN A 231 -20.09 17.37 13.75
C GLN A 231 -18.87 18.30 13.84
N THR A 232 -17.90 17.97 14.70
CA THR A 232 -16.71 18.80 14.87
C THR A 232 -15.80 18.74 13.62
N PRO A 233 -15.50 19.87 12.97
CA PRO A 233 -14.61 19.88 11.82
C PRO A 233 -13.14 19.64 12.20
N LEU A 234 -12.35 19.22 11.21
CA LEU A 234 -10.89 19.14 11.30
C LEU A 234 -10.26 20.53 11.32
N ASP A 235 -9.19 20.69 12.10
CA ASP A 235 -8.36 21.89 12.12
C ASP A 235 -7.48 21.98 10.86
N GLY A 236 -6.90 23.17 10.64
CA GLY A 236 -6.09 23.46 9.45
C GLY A 236 -4.88 22.53 9.28
N LYS A 237 -4.23 22.09 10.38
CA LYS A 237 -3.07 21.20 10.29
C LYS A 237 -3.47 19.84 9.73
N ARG A 238 -4.56 19.27 10.21
CA ARG A 238 -5.08 17.99 9.69
C ARG A 238 -5.53 18.08 8.24
N LYS A 239 -6.13 19.20 7.83
CA LYS A 239 -6.45 19.42 6.40
C LYS A 239 -5.20 19.43 5.53
N PHE A 240 -4.13 20.10 5.98
CA PHE A 240 -2.84 20.08 5.29
C PHE A 240 -2.23 18.67 5.21
N LEU A 241 -2.24 17.91 6.31
CA LEU A 241 -1.83 16.51 6.31
C LEU A 241 -2.67 15.64 5.36
N GLY A 242 -3.97 15.95 5.22
CA GLY A 242 -4.85 15.28 4.26
C GLY A 242 -4.42 15.54 2.81
N GLY A 243 -3.99 16.76 2.51
CA GLY A 243 -3.38 17.11 1.23
C GLY A 243 -2.07 16.34 0.99
N LEU A 244 -1.22 16.21 2.01
CA LEU A 244 0.00 15.39 1.92
C LEU A 244 -0.29 13.90 1.71
N ALA A 245 -1.35 13.36 2.34
CA ALA A 245 -1.81 11.99 2.10
C ALA A 245 -2.28 11.78 0.67
N PHE A 246 -3.05 12.74 0.13
CA PHE A 246 -3.44 12.70 -1.27
C PHE A 246 -2.23 12.78 -2.21
N LEU A 247 -1.24 13.63 -1.91
CA LEU A 247 0.00 13.69 -2.67
C LEU A 247 0.78 12.37 -2.59
N ALA A 248 0.91 11.77 -1.40
CA ALA A 248 1.58 10.49 -1.21
C ALA A 248 0.89 9.37 -2.00
N PHE A 249 -0.46 9.39 -2.08
CA PHE A 249 -1.22 8.49 -2.94
C PHE A 249 -0.85 8.66 -4.42
N ILE A 250 -0.90 9.88 -4.97
CA ILE A 250 -0.56 10.15 -6.36
C ILE A 250 0.89 9.75 -6.68
N LEU A 251 1.81 10.01 -5.75
CA LEU A 251 3.22 9.68 -5.89
C LEU A 251 3.51 8.17 -5.86
N SER A 252 2.65 7.39 -5.20
CA SER A 252 2.84 5.95 -4.98
C SER A 252 1.97 5.06 -5.88
N PHE A 253 0.87 5.60 -6.42
CA PHE A 253 -0.09 4.83 -7.20
C PHE A 253 0.43 4.54 -8.61
N THR A 254 0.29 3.28 -9.02
CA THR A 254 0.67 2.80 -10.35
C THR A 254 -0.50 2.03 -10.97
N PRO A 255 -1.05 2.47 -12.12
CA PRO A 255 -2.21 1.81 -12.73
C PRO A 255 -1.95 0.37 -13.21
N ALA A 256 -0.74 0.07 -13.68
CA ALA A 256 -0.32 -1.28 -14.07
C ALA A 256 0.98 -1.65 -13.34
N PRO A 257 0.92 -2.05 -12.05
CA PRO A 257 2.11 -2.34 -11.25
C PRO A 257 2.98 -3.43 -11.88
N PHE A 258 2.37 -4.38 -12.58
CA PHE A 258 3.04 -5.47 -13.29
C PHE A 258 2.56 -5.56 -14.74
N PRO A 259 3.14 -4.77 -15.67
CA PRO A 259 2.68 -4.68 -17.04
C PRO A 259 2.63 -6.03 -17.79
N GLU A 260 3.60 -6.91 -17.54
CA GLU A 260 3.67 -8.22 -18.21
C GLU A 260 2.47 -9.12 -17.85
N TYR A 261 2.12 -9.19 -16.56
CA TYR A 261 0.92 -9.91 -16.13
C TYR A 261 -0.37 -9.32 -16.69
N VAL A 262 -0.42 -8.00 -16.94
CA VAL A 262 -1.58 -7.38 -17.59
C VAL A 262 -1.78 -7.96 -18.99
N GLU A 263 -0.71 -8.04 -19.77
CA GLU A 263 -0.77 -8.56 -21.14
C GLU A 263 -1.06 -10.06 -21.18
N GLU A 264 -0.47 -10.85 -20.26
CA GLU A 264 -0.80 -12.26 -20.10
C GLU A 264 -2.28 -12.50 -19.78
N ILE A 265 -2.85 -11.72 -18.84
CA ILE A 265 -4.27 -11.82 -18.48
C ILE A 265 -5.15 -11.45 -19.67
N LYS A 266 -4.81 -10.38 -20.41
CA LYS A 266 -5.57 -9.97 -21.60
C LYS A 266 -5.58 -11.09 -22.65
N GLN A 267 -4.43 -11.68 -22.94
CA GLN A 267 -4.32 -12.77 -23.89
C GLN A 267 -5.09 -14.02 -23.44
N ALA A 268 -4.94 -14.42 -22.17
CA ALA A 268 -5.58 -15.61 -21.63
C ALA A 268 -7.12 -15.52 -21.59
N LEU A 269 -7.66 -14.32 -21.32
CA LEU A 269 -9.10 -14.10 -21.20
C LEU A 269 -9.75 -13.61 -22.51
N GLY A 270 -8.97 -13.39 -23.58
CA GLY A 270 -9.47 -12.73 -24.78
C GLY A 270 -10.01 -11.32 -24.49
N TRP A 271 -9.39 -10.63 -23.54
CA TRP A 271 -9.75 -9.26 -23.15
C TRP A 271 -9.36 -8.30 -24.28
N PHE A 272 -10.27 -7.38 -24.61
CA PHE A 272 -10.12 -6.44 -25.72
C PHE A 272 -9.11 -5.32 -25.44
#